data_AF-A0A329WJD7-F1
#
_entry.id   AF-A0A329WJD7-F1
#
_cell.length_a   1.000
_cell.length_b   1.000
_cell.length_c   1.000
_cell.angle_alpha   90.00
_cell.angle_beta   90.00
_cell.angle_gamma   90.00
#
_symmetry.space_group_name_H-M   'P 1'
#
loop_
_entity.id
_entity.type
_entity.pdbx_description
1 polymer ?
#
loop_
_entity_poly.entity_id
_entity_poly.type
_entity_poly.pdbx_seq_one_letter_code
_entity_poly.pdbx_strand_id
1 'polypeptide(L)'
;MLPNRMQLSRQTEEQLKRLKIHTGLTPNVSARLAFFRSVEGEFRYFPAGDSKKLDGTLVLDKITWLGETLQVTELVLKMFYPHLEQKELIKAWAAHVEDGIAALRNYRSLKDFSQGISA
;
A
#
# COMPACT_ATOMS: atom_id res chain seq x y z
N MET A 1 -9.36 -7.97 -10.87
CA MET A 1 -9.87 -6.77 -10.15
C MET A 1 -9.73 -7.01 -8.66
N LEU A 2 -9.52 -5.95 -7.86
CA LEU A 2 -9.32 -6.10 -6.41
C LEU A 2 -10.63 -6.53 -5.71
N PRO A 3 -10.56 -7.31 -4.61
CA PRO A 3 -11.74 -7.73 -3.85
C PRO A 3 -12.39 -6.54 -3.15
N ASN A 4 -13.67 -6.66 -2.79
CA ASN A 4 -14.42 -5.58 -2.15
C ASN A 4 -13.96 -5.27 -0.73
N ARG A 5 -13.44 -6.26 0.00
CA ARG A 5 -12.85 -6.09 1.33
C ARG A 5 -11.37 -6.43 1.27
N MET A 6 -10.56 -5.59 1.88
CA MET A 6 -9.10 -5.66 1.82
C MET A 6 -8.49 -5.43 3.19
N GLN A 7 -7.36 -6.07 3.43
CA GLN A 7 -6.54 -5.90 4.62
C GLN A 7 -5.06 -6.00 4.23
N LEU A 8 -4.20 -5.38 5.03
CA LEU A 8 -2.74 -5.44 4.88
C LEU A 8 -2.17 -6.52 5.82
N SER A 9 -0.85 -6.70 5.81
CA SER A 9 -0.18 -7.45 6.87
C SER A 9 -0.22 -6.67 8.19
N ARG A 10 -0.13 -7.36 9.32
CA ARG A 10 -0.02 -6.71 10.63
C ARG A 10 1.18 -5.76 10.72
N GLN A 11 2.30 -6.13 10.14
CA GLN A 11 3.53 -5.32 10.13
C GLN A 11 3.31 -3.99 9.40
N THR A 12 2.75 -4.03 8.19
CA THR A 12 2.46 -2.83 7.41
C THR A 12 1.43 -1.95 8.12
N GLU A 13 0.41 -2.56 8.75
CA GLU A 13 -0.59 -1.84 9.52
C GLU A 13 0.02 -1.09 10.72
N GLU A 14 0.93 -1.71 11.46
CA GLU A 14 1.63 -1.07 12.57
C GLU A 14 2.50 0.11 12.10
N GLN A 15 3.17 -0.01 10.95
CA GLN A 15 3.96 1.08 10.36
C GLN A 15 3.06 2.27 9.98
N LEU A 16 1.91 2.02 9.35
CA LEU A 16 0.95 3.07 9.00
C LEU A 16 0.36 3.75 10.24
N LYS A 17 0.07 2.99 11.30
CA LYS A 17 -0.38 3.53 12.59
C LYS A 17 0.66 4.42 13.25
N ARG A 18 1.94 4.01 13.23
CA ARG A 18 3.05 4.83 13.74
C ARG A 18 3.19 6.13 12.95
N LEU A 19 3.10 6.05 11.62
CA LEU A 19 3.16 7.23 10.77
C LEU A 19 2.02 8.21 11.09
N LYS A 20 0.78 7.71 11.31
CA LYS A 20 -0.35 8.54 11.75
C LYS A 20 -0.05 9.32 13.03
N ILE A 21 0.58 8.69 14.02
CA ILE A 21 0.93 9.34 15.29
C ILE A 21 1.90 10.50 15.05
N HIS A 22 2.82 10.37 14.11
CA HIS A 22 3.84 11.37 13.82
C HIS A 22 3.39 12.49 12.87
N THR A 23 2.58 12.18 11.85
CA THR A 23 2.24 13.12 10.77
C THR A 23 0.77 13.53 10.75
N GLY A 24 -0.09 12.84 11.49
CA GLY A 24 -1.55 13.00 11.44
C GLY A 24 -2.22 12.32 10.25
N LEU A 25 -1.46 11.74 9.31
CA LEU A 25 -2.02 11.12 8.12
C LEU A 25 -2.71 9.80 8.44
N THR A 26 -3.93 9.62 7.93
CA THR A 26 -4.67 8.38 8.13
C THR A 26 -4.01 7.20 7.40
N PRO A 27 -4.13 5.96 7.91
CA PRO A 27 -3.49 4.79 7.31
C PRO A 27 -3.85 4.55 5.85
N ASN A 28 -5.11 4.80 5.45
CA ASN A 28 -5.56 4.65 4.08
C ASN A 28 -4.93 5.67 3.13
N VAL A 29 -4.79 6.94 3.55
CA VAL A 29 -4.12 7.97 2.75
C VAL A 29 -2.63 7.65 2.62
N SER A 30 -1.99 7.24 3.71
CA SER A 30 -0.59 6.84 3.71
C SER A 30 -0.34 5.62 2.81
N ALA A 31 -1.27 4.65 2.79
CA ALA A 31 -1.18 3.48 1.92
C ALA A 31 -1.30 3.85 0.42
N ARG A 32 -2.13 4.83 0.06
CA ARG A 32 -2.21 5.33 -1.33
C ARG A 32 -0.89 5.94 -1.77
N LEU A 33 -0.31 6.81 -0.94
CA LEU A 33 0.98 7.45 -1.21
C LEU A 33 2.10 6.41 -1.33
N ALA A 34 2.14 5.44 -0.40
CA ALA A 34 3.10 4.35 -0.43
C ALA A 34 2.96 3.50 -1.71
N PHE A 35 1.74 3.15 -2.11
CA PHE A 35 1.50 2.37 -3.32
C PHE A 35 2.08 3.05 -4.57
N PHE A 36 1.76 4.32 -4.80
CA PHE A 36 2.27 5.04 -5.98
C PHE A 36 3.78 5.27 -5.92
N ARG A 37 4.33 5.58 -4.74
CA ARG A 37 5.78 5.71 -4.54
C ARG A 37 6.54 4.42 -4.86
N SER A 38 5.97 3.27 -4.51
CA SER A 38 6.52 1.94 -4.84
C SER A 38 6.43 1.63 -6.34
N VAL A 39 5.31 1.99 -6.96
CA VAL A 39 5.07 1.84 -8.41
C VAL A 39 6.04 2.68 -9.24
N GLU A 40 6.29 3.92 -8.81
CA GLU A 40 7.29 4.82 -9.43
C GLU A 40 8.72 4.29 -9.25
N GLY A 41 8.95 3.48 -8.21
CA GLY A 41 10.19 2.74 -8.02
C GLY A 41 10.31 1.49 -8.90
N GLU A 42 11.42 0.79 -8.70
CA GLU A 42 11.74 -0.45 -9.42
C GLU A 42 11.12 -1.71 -8.78
N PHE A 43 10.44 -1.57 -7.65
CA PHE A 43 9.86 -2.71 -6.94
C PHE A 43 8.76 -3.40 -7.76
N ARG A 44 8.81 -4.73 -7.86
CA ARG A 44 7.76 -5.55 -8.47
C ARG A 44 7.48 -6.77 -7.60
N TYR A 45 6.20 -7.10 -7.47
CA TYR A 45 5.72 -8.26 -6.73
C TYR A 45 5.99 -9.55 -7.52
N PHE A 46 6.59 -10.53 -6.84
CA PHE A 46 6.85 -11.85 -7.40
C PHE A 46 6.08 -12.94 -6.62
N PRO A 47 5.03 -13.54 -7.22
CA PRO A 47 4.15 -14.49 -6.52
C PRO A 47 4.86 -15.72 -5.94
N ALA A 48 5.94 -16.18 -6.58
CA ALA A 48 6.67 -17.37 -6.16
C ALA A 48 7.58 -17.15 -4.94
N GLY A 49 7.94 -15.90 -4.61
CA GLY A 49 8.84 -15.57 -3.52
C GLY A 49 8.16 -14.92 -2.31
N ASP A 50 6.96 -14.36 -2.48
CA ASP A 50 6.36 -13.46 -1.51
C ASP A 50 5.11 -14.08 -0.87
N SER A 51 5.34 -15.00 0.08
CA SER A 51 4.28 -15.76 0.78
C SER A 51 3.71 -15.03 2.00
N LYS A 52 3.72 -13.68 2.01
CA LYS A 52 3.26 -12.92 3.17
C LYS A 52 1.75 -13.07 3.36
N LYS A 53 1.35 -13.37 4.58
CA LYS A 53 -0.06 -13.43 4.97
C LYS A 53 -0.58 -12.02 5.21
N LEU A 54 -1.78 -11.76 4.69
CA LEU A 54 -2.52 -10.53 4.97
C LEU A 54 -3.33 -10.75 6.25
N ASP A 55 -2.70 -10.56 7.40
CA ASP A 55 -3.20 -10.87 8.74
C ASP A 55 -3.44 -9.61 9.61
N GLY A 56 -3.54 -8.45 8.97
CA GLY A 56 -3.89 -7.19 9.62
C GLY A 56 -5.28 -7.23 10.25
N THR A 57 -5.47 -6.42 11.29
CA THR A 57 -6.74 -6.31 12.02
C THR A 57 -7.73 -5.38 11.32
N LEU A 58 -7.22 -4.46 10.49
CA LEU A 58 -8.02 -3.44 9.84
C LEU A 58 -8.57 -3.95 8.49
N VAL A 59 -9.78 -4.50 8.52
CA VAL A 59 -10.51 -4.93 7.32
C VAL A 59 -11.46 -3.82 6.86
N LEU A 60 -11.11 -3.14 5.78
CA LEU A 60 -11.92 -2.06 5.20
C LEU A 60 -12.38 -2.41 3.80
N ASP A 61 -13.42 -1.70 3.35
CA ASP A 61 -13.89 -1.80 1.99
C ASP A 61 -12.88 -1.15 1.03
N LYS A 62 -12.84 -1.65 -0.21
CA LYS A 62 -11.95 -1.22 -1.28
C LYS A 62 -12.03 0.30 -1.51
N ILE A 63 -13.24 0.86 -1.47
CA ILE A 63 -13.47 2.30 -1.62
C ILE A 63 -12.88 3.08 -0.44
N THR A 64 -12.95 2.56 0.79
CA THR A 64 -12.35 3.21 1.96
C THR A 64 -10.82 3.23 1.88
N TRP A 65 -10.21 2.13 1.41
CA TRP A 65 -8.77 2.06 1.17
C TRP A 65 -8.33 3.01 0.07
N LEU A 66 -8.95 2.96 -1.11
CA LEU A 66 -8.42 3.59 -2.32
C LEU A 66 -9.03 4.96 -2.63
N GLY A 67 -10.27 5.23 -2.21
CA GLY A 67 -10.98 6.47 -2.52
C GLY A 67 -11.01 6.75 -4.03
N GLU A 68 -10.69 7.98 -4.41
CA GLU A 68 -10.63 8.43 -5.81
C GLU A 68 -9.50 7.76 -6.61
N THR A 69 -8.50 7.18 -5.94
CA THR A 69 -7.39 6.49 -6.61
C THR A 69 -7.72 5.05 -7.01
N LEU A 70 -8.97 4.59 -6.80
CA LEU A 70 -9.41 3.22 -7.04
C LEU A 70 -9.16 2.77 -8.48
N GLN A 71 -9.66 3.53 -9.46
CA GLN A 71 -9.58 3.18 -10.87
C GLN A 71 -8.13 3.13 -11.34
N VAL A 72 -7.32 4.10 -10.92
CA VAL A 72 -5.89 4.18 -11.26
C VAL A 72 -5.12 3.01 -10.63
N THR A 73 -5.37 2.71 -9.35
CA THR A 73 -4.73 1.58 -8.66
C THR A 73 -5.03 0.26 -9.36
N GLU A 74 -6.29 0.00 -9.71
CA GLU A 74 -6.66 -1.23 -10.42
C GLU A 74 -6.08 -1.29 -11.83
N LEU A 75 -5.99 -0.17 -12.54
CA LEU A 75 -5.37 -0.10 -13.86
C LEU A 75 -3.88 -0.43 -13.78
N VAL A 76 -3.15 0.21 -12.87
CA VAL A 76 -1.72 -0.03 -12.66
C VAL A 76 -1.45 -1.49 -12.33
N LEU A 77 -2.21 -2.08 -11.42
CA LEU A 77 -2.07 -3.49 -11.07
C LEU A 77 -2.36 -4.42 -12.26
N LYS A 78 -3.35 -4.10 -13.10
CA LYS A 78 -3.64 -4.86 -14.32
C LYS A 78 -2.53 -4.76 -15.36
N MET A 79 -1.90 -3.59 -15.48
CA MET A 79 -0.81 -3.37 -16.43
C MET A 79 0.46 -4.12 -16.01
N PHE A 80 0.81 -4.11 -14.73
CA PHE A 80 2.01 -4.82 -14.25
C PHE A 80 1.78 -6.32 -14.04
N TYR A 81 0.57 -6.72 -13.68
CA TYR A 81 0.26 -8.09 -13.30
C TYR A 81 -0.97 -8.65 -14.05
N PRO A 82 -0.95 -8.68 -15.41
CA PRO A 82 -2.12 -9.02 -16.21
C PRO A 82 -2.62 -10.46 -15.98
N HIS A 83 -1.75 -11.35 -15.51
CA HIS A 83 -2.04 -12.77 -15.30
C HIS A 83 -2.38 -13.13 -13.85
N LEU A 84 -2.38 -12.15 -12.93
CA LEU A 84 -2.67 -12.43 -11.52
C LEU A 84 -4.18 -12.47 -11.26
N GLU A 85 -4.58 -13.55 -10.59
CA GLU A 85 -5.92 -13.70 -10.06
C GLU A 85 -6.21 -12.72 -8.93
N GLN A 86 -7.49 -12.49 -8.63
CA GLN A 86 -7.92 -11.54 -7.60
C GLN A 86 -7.24 -11.74 -6.22
N LYS A 87 -7.05 -13.01 -5.81
CA LYS A 87 -6.38 -13.36 -4.54
C LYS A 87 -4.89 -13.01 -4.51
N GLU A 88 -4.25 -12.96 -5.67
CA GLU A 88 -2.84 -12.58 -5.80
C GLU A 88 -2.71 -11.06 -6.02
N LEU A 89 -3.66 -10.43 -6.70
CA LEU A 89 -3.68 -8.97 -6.89
C LEU A 89 -3.75 -8.19 -5.58
N ILE A 90 -4.51 -8.68 -4.58
CA ILE A 90 -4.52 -8.05 -3.26
C ILE A 90 -3.16 -8.16 -2.56
N LYS A 91 -2.44 -9.26 -2.75
CA LYS A 91 -1.08 -9.41 -2.22
C LYS A 91 -0.09 -8.50 -2.94
N ALA A 92 -0.20 -8.41 -4.27
CA ALA A 92 0.61 -7.48 -5.07
C ALA A 92 0.39 -6.03 -4.61
N TRP A 93 -0.85 -5.62 -4.41
CA TRP A 93 -1.19 -4.32 -3.83
C TRP A 93 -0.56 -4.13 -2.44
N ALA A 94 -0.72 -5.11 -1.54
CA ALA A 94 -0.19 -5.02 -0.19
C ALA A 94 1.35 -4.97 -0.16
N ALA A 95 2.01 -5.70 -1.05
CA ALA A 95 3.47 -5.70 -1.20
C ALA A 95 3.99 -4.33 -1.66
N HIS A 96 3.32 -3.69 -2.63
CA HIS A 96 3.64 -2.31 -3.03
C HIS A 96 3.44 -1.31 -1.89
N VAL A 97 2.38 -1.46 -1.09
CA VAL A 97 2.16 -0.61 0.10
C VAL A 97 3.28 -0.81 1.12
N GLU A 98 3.72 -2.05 1.34
CA GLU A 98 4.81 -2.37 2.27
C GLU A 98 6.17 -1.83 1.81
N ASP A 99 6.48 -1.97 0.53
CA ASP A 99 7.69 -1.42 -0.08
C ASP A 99 7.70 0.12 0.02
N GLY A 100 6.62 0.77 -0.38
CA GLY A 100 6.51 2.23 -0.33
C GLY A 100 6.58 2.80 1.09
N ILE A 101 5.97 2.13 2.07
CA ILE A 101 6.03 2.59 3.46
C ILE A 101 7.42 2.37 4.07
N ALA A 102 8.22 1.41 3.59
CA ALA A 102 9.56 1.17 4.11
C ALA A 102 10.47 2.40 3.94
N ALA A 103 10.31 3.13 2.84
CA ALA A 103 11.00 4.40 2.59
C ALA A 103 10.45 5.57 3.43
N LEU A 104 9.17 5.51 3.84
CA LEU A 104 8.45 6.62 4.47
C LEU A 104 8.27 6.48 5.99
N ARG A 105 8.46 5.28 6.56
CA ARG A 105 8.08 4.96 7.96
C ARG A 105 8.87 5.69 9.05
N ASN A 106 10.03 6.25 8.71
CA ASN A 106 10.94 6.86 9.69
C ASN A 106 10.71 8.36 9.90
N TYR A 107 9.84 8.98 9.09
CA TYR A 107 9.55 10.40 9.22
C TYR A 107 8.75 10.70 10.49
N ARG A 108 9.21 11.70 11.24
CA ARG A 108 8.64 12.10 12.54
C ARG A 108 7.83 13.39 12.51
N SER A 109 7.77 14.04 11.36
CA SER A 109 6.98 15.25 11.13
C SER A 109 6.34 15.20 9.75
N LEU A 110 5.21 15.90 9.59
CA LEU A 110 4.54 16.03 8.29
C LEU A 110 5.43 16.71 7.24
N LYS A 111 6.29 17.65 7.68
CA LYS A 111 7.23 18.37 6.80
C LYS A 111 8.27 17.43 6.22
N ASP A 112 8.92 16.61 7.04
CA ASP A 112 9.95 15.68 6.56
C ASP A 112 9.32 14.61 5.66
N PHE A 113 8.11 14.16 6.03
CA PHE A 113 7.33 13.23 5.22
C PHE A 113 6.99 13.79 3.83
N SER A 114 6.53 15.04 3.73
CA SER A 114 6.19 15.65 2.43
C SER A 114 7.43 15.82 1.55
N GLN A 115 8.57 16.20 2.13
CA GLN A 115 9.84 16.27 1.41
C GLN A 115 10.30 14.88 0.91
N GLY A 116 10.10 13.83 1.71
CA GLY A 116 10.49 12.47 1.37
C GLY A 116 9.67 11.78 0.29
N ILE A 117 8.43 12.23 0.03
CA ILE A 117 7.61 11.69 -1.06
C ILE A 117 8.01 12.31 -2.41
N SER A 118 8.42 13.57 -2.43
CA SER A 118 8.77 14.29 -3.66
C SER A 118 10.19 14.01 -4.19
N ALA A 119 10.98 13.24 -3.45
CA ALA A 119 12.34 12.84 -3.80
C ALA A 119 12.36 11.43 -4.38
#